data_AF-A0A8X7Z386-F1
#
_entry.id   AF-A0A8X7Z386-F1
#
_cell.length_a   1.000
_cell.length_b   1.000
_cell.length_c   1.000
_cell.angle_alpha   90.00
_cell.angle_beta   90.00
_cell.angle_gamma   90.00
#
_symmetry.space_group_name_H-M   'P 1'
#
loop_
_entity.id
_entity.type
_entity.pdbx_description
1 polymer ?
#
loop_
_entity_poly.entity_id
_entity_poly.type
_entity_poly.pdbx_seq_one_letter_code
_entity_poly.pdbx_strand_id
1 'polypeptide(L)'
;MDEIQWFALSLSIHVISKTIHLQILKDRTMFIRSYAQLLDQSLGCFSLENKGTEEVMHESLQHKIKQVSRKLELLPQLQSLIDRVMDCTPTGVAARSLIVQLAMKLIIRDSFICYTTFRREIVLVLDNLLEMPYSSCVSAFGIYKKSATQASQLCEFYDWYDDQVVQRNNLLKISSQLEKSDENGFAKKIEMGNEEMENLILLEDGEDHN
;
A
#
# COMPACT_ATOMS: atom_id res chain seq x y z
N MET A 1 -18.47 -38.26 -20.52
CA MET A 1 -17.78 -36.99 -20.81
C MET A 1 -16.74 -37.34 -21.85
N ASP A 2 -16.98 -36.94 -23.10
CA ASP A 2 -16.22 -37.46 -24.24
C ASP A 2 -14.90 -36.72 -24.42
N GLU A 3 -13.93 -37.30 -25.14
CA GLU A 3 -12.59 -36.74 -25.37
C GLU A 3 -12.63 -35.27 -25.82
N ILE A 4 -13.59 -34.91 -26.67
CA ILE A 4 -13.80 -33.54 -27.16
C ILE A 4 -14.18 -32.58 -26.02
N GLN A 5 -15.02 -33.01 -25.07
CA GLN A 5 -15.37 -32.20 -23.91
C GLN A 5 -14.17 -31.98 -22.99
N TRP A 6 -13.30 -32.98 -22.87
CA TRP A 6 -12.04 -32.86 -22.11
C TRP A 6 -11.05 -31.89 -22.76
N PHE A 7 -10.87 -31.97 -24.09
CA PHE A 7 -10.03 -31.01 -24.83
C PHE A 7 -10.59 -29.59 -24.74
N ALA A 8 -11.91 -29.42 -24.86
CA ALA A 8 -12.56 -28.11 -24.72
C ALA A 8 -12.35 -27.54 -23.31
N LEU A 9 -12.57 -28.33 -22.26
CA LEU A 9 -12.32 -27.92 -20.86
C LEU A 9 -10.85 -27.55 -20.63
N SER A 10 -9.92 -28.36 -21.12
CA SER A 10 -8.48 -28.11 -21.00
C SER A 10 -8.06 -26.81 -21.69
N LEU A 11 -8.53 -26.58 -22.92
CA LEU A 11 -8.27 -25.35 -23.66
C LEU A 11 -8.88 -24.13 -22.97
N SER A 12 -10.13 -24.23 -22.47
CA SER A 12 -10.78 -23.17 -21.72
C SER A 12 -10.02 -22.83 -20.42
N ILE A 13 -9.59 -23.84 -19.66
CA ILE A 13 -8.77 -23.64 -18.45
C ILE A 13 -7.44 -22.96 -18.80
N HIS A 14 -6.78 -23.39 -19.88
CA HIS A 14 -5.52 -22.78 -20.32
C HIS A 14 -5.70 -21.31 -20.71
N VAL A 15 -6.77 -20.97 -21.46
CA VAL A 15 -7.09 -19.59 -21.86
C VAL A 15 -7.42 -18.72 -20.64
N ILE A 16 -8.20 -19.24 -19.69
CA ILE A 16 -8.54 -18.53 -18.44
C ILE A 16 -7.26 -18.30 -17.62
N SER A 17 -6.44 -19.33 -17.43
CA SER A 17 -5.18 -19.26 -16.70
C SER A 17 -4.24 -18.20 -17.30
N LYS A 18 -4.07 -18.21 -18.63
CA LYS A 18 -3.25 -17.23 -19.34
C LYS A 18 -3.80 -15.81 -19.22
N THR A 19 -5.11 -15.64 -19.32
CA THR A 19 -5.78 -14.34 -19.16
C THR A 19 -5.58 -13.79 -17.75
N ILE A 20 -5.77 -14.62 -16.73
CA ILE A 20 -5.51 -14.25 -15.34
C ILE A 20 -4.05 -13.84 -15.18
N HIS A 21 -3.10 -14.67 -15.63
CA HIS A 21 -1.68 -14.39 -15.48
C HIS A 21 -1.27 -13.07 -16.15
N LEU A 22 -1.79 -12.78 -17.36
CA LEU A 22 -1.55 -11.50 -18.03
C LEU A 22 -2.11 -10.31 -17.22
N GLN A 23 -3.31 -10.44 -16.66
CA GLN A 23 -3.92 -9.40 -15.85
C GLN A 23 -3.10 -9.11 -14.58
N ILE A 24 -2.63 -10.17 -13.89
CA ILE A 24 -1.77 -10.04 -12.71
C ILE A 24 -0.47 -9.28 -13.05
N LEU A 25 0.16 -9.62 -14.18
CA LEU A 25 1.39 -8.97 -14.61
C LEU A 25 1.13 -7.49 -14.95
N LYS A 26 0.00 -7.18 -15.59
CA LYS A 26 -0.41 -5.81 -15.90
C LYS A 26 -0.59 -4.99 -14.62
N ASP A 27 -1.32 -5.50 -13.64
CA ASP A 27 -1.57 -4.81 -12.37
C ASP A 27 -0.25 -4.52 -11.61
N ARG A 28 0.66 -5.49 -11.57
CA ARG A 28 1.98 -5.31 -10.94
C ARG A 28 2.84 -4.28 -11.66
N THR A 29 2.88 -4.33 -12.99
CA THR A 29 3.70 -3.40 -13.78
C THR A 29 3.15 -1.97 -13.74
N MET A 30 1.83 -1.80 -13.65
CA MET A 30 1.20 -0.49 -13.42
C MET A 30 1.62 0.10 -12.07
N PHE A 31 1.53 -0.67 -10.98
CA PHE A 31 1.98 -0.21 -9.67
C PHE A 31 3.46 0.20 -9.67
N ILE A 32 4.34 -0.64 -10.23
CA ILE A 32 5.78 -0.36 -10.28
C ILE A 32 6.05 0.95 -11.04
N ARG A 33 5.33 1.19 -12.14
CA ARG A 33 5.46 2.43 -12.92
C ARG A 33 5.01 3.65 -12.09
N SER A 34 3.86 3.59 -11.44
CA SER A 34 3.38 4.69 -10.58
C SER A 34 4.36 4.96 -9.44
N TYR A 35 4.87 3.92 -8.79
CA TYR A 35 5.83 4.06 -7.70
C TYR A 35 7.17 4.64 -8.17
N ALA A 36 7.69 4.22 -9.32
CA ALA A 36 8.90 4.82 -9.89
C ALA A 36 8.73 6.32 -10.19
N GLN A 37 7.56 6.72 -10.71
CA GLN A 37 7.24 8.13 -10.95
C GLN A 37 7.13 8.92 -9.64
N LEU A 38 6.59 8.32 -8.57
CA LEU A 38 6.56 8.93 -7.25
C LEU A 38 7.98 9.22 -6.74
N LEU A 39 8.88 8.24 -6.86
CA LEU A 39 10.27 8.39 -6.40
C LEU A 39 11.02 9.45 -7.22
N ASP A 40 10.90 9.43 -8.54
CA ASP A 40 11.52 10.41 -9.43
C ASP A 40 11.08 11.85 -9.09
N GLN A 41 9.77 12.03 -8.90
CA GLN A 41 9.20 13.31 -8.51
C GLN A 41 9.62 13.75 -7.09
N SER A 42 9.71 12.82 -6.15
CA SER A 42 10.18 13.10 -4.78
C SER A 42 11.60 13.66 -4.81
N LEU A 43 12.50 13.04 -5.59
CA LEU A 43 13.88 13.52 -5.75
C LEU A 43 13.94 14.94 -6.34
N GLY A 44 13.06 15.23 -7.31
CA GLY A 44 12.90 16.58 -7.85
C GLY A 44 12.47 17.60 -6.80
N CYS A 45 11.51 17.24 -5.94
CA CYS A 45 11.00 18.11 -4.88
C CYS A 45 12.07 18.42 -3.81
N PHE A 46 12.84 17.42 -3.37
CA PHE A 46 13.94 17.62 -2.40
C PHE A 46 15.01 18.60 -2.91
N SER A 47 15.28 18.61 -4.21
CA SER A 47 16.25 19.53 -4.83
C SER A 47 15.83 21.00 -4.70
N LEU A 48 14.52 21.28 -4.72
CA LEU A 48 13.97 22.63 -4.53
C LEU A 48 13.96 23.06 -3.07
N GLU A 49 13.70 22.14 -2.14
CA GLU A 49 13.76 22.43 -0.71
C GLU A 49 15.19 22.77 -0.24
N ASN A 50 16.20 22.03 -0.72
CA ASN A 50 17.60 22.28 -0.34
C ASN A 50 18.15 23.63 -0.82
N LYS A 51 17.71 24.13 -1.99
CA LYS A 51 18.12 25.46 -2.49
C LYS A 51 17.64 26.62 -1.61
N GLY A 52 16.71 26.38 -0.68
CA GLY A 52 16.14 27.39 0.20
C GLY A 52 16.82 27.54 1.56
N THR A 53 17.76 26.66 1.93
CA THR A 53 18.27 26.54 3.32
C THR A 53 19.52 27.37 3.61
N GLU A 54 20.15 27.98 2.60
CA GLU A 54 21.40 28.76 2.74
C GLU A 54 21.19 30.27 2.88
N GLU A 55 20.37 30.78 3.82
CA GLU A 55 20.36 32.23 4.10
C GLU A 55 20.23 32.52 5.61
N VAL A 56 21.33 33.02 6.20
CA VAL A 56 21.48 33.40 7.61
C VAL A 56 20.81 34.76 7.91
N MET A 57 20.13 34.79 9.06
CA MET A 57 19.58 35.90 9.86
C MET A 57 19.82 37.35 9.39
N HIS A 58 18.74 37.97 8.88
CA HIS A 58 18.28 39.28 9.37
C HIS A 58 16.75 39.35 9.19
N GLU A 59 16.02 39.62 10.28
CA GLU A 59 14.56 39.67 10.35
C GLU A 59 14.02 40.96 9.69
N SER A 60 14.18 41.06 8.37
CA SER A 60 13.66 42.15 7.55
C SER A 60 12.37 41.73 6.87
N LEU A 61 11.42 42.66 6.70
CA LEU A 61 10.18 42.46 5.94
C LEU A 61 10.45 41.85 4.54
N GLN A 62 11.57 42.24 3.92
CA GLN A 62 12.01 41.72 2.62
C GLN A 62 12.34 40.22 2.67
N HIS A 63 12.93 39.74 3.77
CA HIS A 63 13.23 38.32 3.97
C HIS A 63 11.95 37.52 4.15
N LYS A 64 10.98 38.05 4.91
CA LYS A 64 9.66 37.43 5.12
C LYS A 64 8.90 37.27 3.80
N ILE A 65 8.86 38.31 2.97
CA ILE A 65 8.26 38.28 1.62
C ILE A 65 8.97 37.25 0.73
N LYS A 66 10.31 37.23 0.73
CA LYS A 66 11.08 36.26 -0.07
C LYS A 66 10.83 34.82 0.37
N GLN A 67 10.71 34.56 1.68
CA GLN A 67 10.36 33.25 2.20
C GLN A 67 8.96 32.81 1.75
N VAL A 68 7.94 33.67 1.92
CA VAL A 68 6.56 33.36 1.52
C VAL A 68 6.46 33.07 0.01
N SER A 69 7.15 33.85 -0.83
CA SER A 69 7.23 33.60 -2.28
C SER A 69 7.85 32.24 -2.61
N ARG A 70 8.96 31.86 -1.96
CA ARG A 70 9.58 30.52 -2.13
C ARG A 70 8.62 29.41 -1.75
N LYS A 71 7.85 29.57 -0.67
CA LYS A 71 6.85 28.57 -0.25
C LYS A 71 5.71 28.43 -1.26
N LEU A 72 5.26 29.53 -1.86
CA LEU A 72 4.26 29.50 -2.94
C LEU A 72 4.73 28.74 -4.18
N GLU A 73 6.03 28.67 -4.46
CA GLU A 73 6.59 27.86 -5.53
C GLU A 73 6.75 26.37 -5.15
N LEU A 74 6.99 26.08 -3.86
CA LEU A 74 7.14 24.73 -3.33
C LEU A 74 5.79 24.01 -3.18
N LEU A 75 4.77 24.72 -2.68
CA LEU A 75 3.47 24.15 -2.34
C LEU A 75 2.81 23.36 -3.50
N PRO A 76 2.79 23.84 -4.76
CA PRO A 76 2.24 23.09 -5.88
C PRO A 76 2.96 21.76 -6.14
N GLN A 77 4.27 21.69 -5.86
CA GLN A 77 5.04 20.46 -6.03
C GLN A 77 4.67 19.44 -4.96
N LEU A 78 4.52 19.88 -3.70
CA LEU A 78 4.01 19.05 -2.62
C LEU A 78 2.59 18.55 -2.93
N GLN A 79 1.72 19.39 -3.49
CA GLN A 79 0.39 18.95 -3.92
C GLN A 79 0.47 17.89 -5.01
N SER A 80 1.34 18.07 -6.00
CA SER A 80 1.51 17.08 -7.05
C SER A 80 2.10 15.77 -6.52
N LEU A 81 2.95 15.83 -5.49
CA LEU A 81 3.47 14.64 -4.82
C LEU A 81 2.37 13.89 -4.06
N ILE A 82 1.48 14.62 -3.37
CA ILE A 82 0.28 14.05 -2.74
C ILE A 82 -0.63 13.37 -3.77
N ASP A 83 -0.87 14.01 -4.92
CA ASP A 83 -1.65 13.39 -6.01
C ASP A 83 -1.00 12.07 -6.47
N ARG A 84 0.32 12.07 -6.64
CA ARG A 84 1.07 10.89 -7.07
C ARG A 84 1.09 9.76 -6.04
N VAL A 85 1.08 10.09 -4.74
CA VAL A 85 0.91 9.09 -3.67
C VAL A 85 -0.39 8.32 -3.89
N MET A 86 -1.48 9.03 -4.18
CA MET A 86 -2.81 8.41 -4.37
C MET A 86 -2.86 7.60 -5.68
N ASP A 87 -2.15 8.03 -6.73
CA ASP A 87 -1.97 7.27 -7.98
C ASP A 87 -1.25 5.92 -7.79
N CYS A 88 -0.57 5.72 -6.65
CA CYS A 88 0.12 4.47 -6.33
C CYS A 88 -0.80 3.39 -5.76
N THR A 89 -2.13 3.60 -5.76
CA THR A 89 -3.09 2.57 -5.30
C THR A 89 -2.99 1.31 -6.18
N PRO A 90 -2.52 0.17 -5.65
CA PRO A 90 -2.42 -1.06 -6.43
C PRO A 90 -3.79 -1.65 -6.72
N THR A 91 -3.97 -2.20 -7.92
CA THR A 91 -5.22 -2.81 -8.36
C THR A 91 -5.17 -4.34 -8.32
N GLY A 92 -6.34 -4.96 -8.21
CA GLY A 92 -6.49 -6.40 -8.33
C GLY A 92 -5.67 -7.20 -7.32
N VAL A 93 -5.13 -8.34 -7.75
CA VAL A 93 -4.33 -9.20 -6.86
C VAL A 93 -2.93 -8.66 -6.60
N ALA A 94 -2.48 -7.61 -7.30
CA ALA A 94 -1.19 -6.99 -7.03
C ALA A 94 -1.12 -6.40 -5.62
N ALA A 95 -2.23 -5.92 -5.08
CA ALA A 95 -2.36 -5.43 -3.70
C ALA A 95 -2.01 -6.51 -2.64
N ARG A 96 -2.10 -7.80 -2.99
CA ARG A 96 -1.75 -8.93 -2.12
C ARG A 96 -0.28 -9.33 -2.19
N SER A 97 0.49 -8.77 -3.11
CA SER A 97 1.91 -9.07 -3.24
C SER A 97 2.69 -8.49 -2.06
N LEU A 98 3.53 -9.32 -1.42
CA LEU A 98 4.37 -8.89 -0.30
C LEU A 98 5.22 -7.66 -0.65
N ILE A 99 5.83 -7.65 -1.85
CA ILE A 99 6.66 -6.54 -2.31
C ILE A 99 5.83 -5.26 -2.44
N VAL A 100 4.62 -5.36 -2.99
CA VAL A 100 3.70 -4.21 -3.14
C VAL A 100 3.27 -3.71 -1.77
N GLN A 101 2.96 -4.59 -0.82
CA GLN A 101 2.55 -4.20 0.53
C GLN A 101 3.68 -3.52 1.32
N LEU A 102 4.92 -3.99 1.17
CA LEU A 102 6.09 -3.33 1.76
C LEU A 102 6.30 -1.95 1.17
N ALA A 103 6.19 -1.79 -0.15
CA ALA A 103 6.25 -0.49 -0.81
C ALA A 103 5.10 0.42 -0.35
N MET A 104 3.87 -0.09 -0.28
CA MET A 104 2.72 0.66 0.22
C MET A 104 2.93 1.17 1.64
N LYS A 105 3.49 0.36 2.54
CA LYS A 105 3.81 0.81 3.91
C LYS A 105 4.73 2.03 3.91
N LEU A 106 5.71 2.08 3.01
CA LEU A 106 6.61 3.23 2.84
C LEU A 106 5.86 4.43 2.26
N ILE A 107 5.05 4.22 1.22
CA ILE A 107 4.22 5.27 0.58
C ILE A 107 3.30 5.92 1.61
N ILE A 108 2.58 5.11 2.41
CA ILE A 108 1.70 5.61 3.48
C ILE A 108 2.50 6.45 4.48
N ARG A 109 3.60 5.91 5.02
CA ARG A 109 4.44 6.64 5.98
C ARG A 109 4.94 7.98 5.42
N ASP A 110 5.49 7.96 4.21
CA ASP A 110 6.12 9.14 3.61
C ASP A 110 5.06 10.17 3.18
N SER A 111 3.84 9.72 2.85
CA SER A 111 2.71 10.62 2.57
C SER A 111 2.29 11.45 3.77
N PHE A 112 2.33 10.90 5.00
CA PHE A 112 2.07 11.67 6.22
C PHE A 112 3.11 12.78 6.40
N ILE A 113 4.38 12.48 6.13
CA ILE A 113 5.46 13.47 6.20
C ILE A 113 5.23 14.55 5.14
N CYS A 114 4.92 14.18 3.90
CA CYS A 114 4.63 15.13 2.83
C CYS A 114 3.43 16.04 3.17
N TYR A 115 2.31 15.47 3.63
CA TYR A 115 1.10 16.22 3.96
C TYR A 115 1.31 17.13 5.18
N THR A 116 2.04 16.67 6.21
CA THR A 116 2.34 17.50 7.38
C THR A 116 3.28 18.67 7.03
N THR A 117 4.28 18.45 6.18
CA THR A 117 5.11 19.51 5.61
C THR A 117 4.25 20.49 4.82
N PHE A 118 3.44 20.02 3.88
CA PHE A 118 2.51 20.86 3.11
C PHE A 118 1.64 21.72 4.04
N ARG A 119 1.01 21.11 5.05
CA ARG A 119 0.14 21.80 6.00
C ARG A 119 0.88 22.90 6.76
N ARG A 120 2.12 22.66 7.18
CA ARG A 120 2.96 23.66 7.83
C ARG A 120 3.25 24.84 6.91
N GLU A 121 3.66 24.55 5.67
CA GLU A 121 4.03 25.60 4.71
C GLU A 121 2.82 26.45 4.28
N ILE A 122 1.64 25.84 4.07
CA ILE A 122 0.45 26.60 3.67
C ILE A 122 -0.06 27.49 4.81
N VAL A 123 -0.02 27.02 6.07
CA VAL A 123 -0.39 27.86 7.23
C VAL A 123 0.52 29.09 7.30
N LEU A 124 1.84 28.90 7.13
CA LEU A 124 2.77 30.02 7.08
C LEU A 124 2.44 31.02 5.97
N VAL A 125 2.08 30.56 4.77
CA VAL A 125 1.66 31.45 3.68
C VAL A 125 0.37 32.19 4.02
N LEU A 126 -0.61 31.50 4.62
CA LEU A 126 -1.90 32.08 5.01
C LEU A 126 -1.77 33.12 6.12
N ASP A 127 -0.87 32.91 7.10
CA ASP A 127 -0.57 33.88 8.16
C ASP A 127 -0.02 35.21 7.61
N ASN A 128 0.53 35.18 6.40
CA ASN A 128 1.13 36.34 5.72
C ASN A 128 0.27 36.87 4.57
N LEU A 129 -0.98 36.43 4.46
CA LEU A 129 -1.79 36.67 3.27
C LEU A 129 -2.11 38.14 3.00
N LEU A 130 -2.18 38.97 4.04
CA LEU A 130 -2.40 40.42 3.92
C LEU A 130 -1.15 41.20 3.50
N GLU A 131 0.03 40.62 3.69
CA GLU A 131 1.33 41.22 3.33
C GLU A 131 1.75 40.86 1.89
N MET A 132 0.98 40.01 1.20
CA MET A 132 1.27 39.53 -0.15
C MET A 132 0.59 40.35 -1.26
N PRO A 133 1.16 40.37 -2.48
CA PRO A 133 0.44 40.86 -3.66
C PRO A 133 -0.84 40.06 -3.91
N TYR A 134 -1.90 40.72 -4.38
CA TYR A 134 -3.20 40.11 -4.64
C TYR A 134 -3.12 38.82 -5.48
N SER A 135 -2.27 38.79 -6.51
CA SER A 135 -2.06 37.59 -7.35
C SER A 135 -1.53 36.40 -6.55
N SER A 136 -0.58 36.63 -5.64
CA SER A 136 -0.05 35.62 -4.73
C SER A 136 -1.10 35.15 -3.73
N CYS A 137 -1.94 36.04 -3.22
CA CYS A 137 -3.08 35.69 -2.36
C CYS A 137 -4.04 34.74 -3.09
N VAL A 138 -4.42 35.06 -4.33
CA VAL A 138 -5.30 34.21 -5.16
C VAL A 138 -4.70 32.82 -5.36
N SER A 139 -3.40 32.75 -5.66
CA SER A 139 -2.68 31.47 -5.76
C SER A 139 -2.69 30.69 -4.44
N ALA A 140 -2.40 31.35 -3.32
CA ALA A 140 -2.43 30.74 -1.99
C ALA A 140 -3.80 30.14 -1.67
N PHE A 141 -4.88 30.88 -1.94
CA PHE A 141 -6.24 30.39 -1.76
C PHE A 141 -6.57 29.21 -2.67
N GLY A 142 -6.12 29.23 -3.93
CA GLY A 142 -6.29 28.11 -4.85
C GLY A 142 -5.61 26.83 -4.35
N ILE A 143 -4.37 26.95 -3.87
CA ILE A 143 -3.60 25.87 -3.25
C ILE A 143 -4.33 25.34 -2.02
N TYR A 144 -4.73 26.23 -1.10
CA TYR A 144 -5.45 25.85 0.12
C TYR A 144 -6.77 25.15 -0.20
N LYS A 145 -7.55 25.66 -1.16
CA LYS A 145 -8.80 25.02 -1.61
C LYS A 145 -8.55 23.61 -2.14
N LYS A 146 -7.56 23.41 -3.00
CA LYS A 146 -7.19 22.07 -3.50
C LYS A 146 -6.80 21.13 -2.36
N SER A 147 -6.09 21.66 -1.34
CA SER A 147 -5.67 20.86 -0.19
C SER A 147 -6.81 20.27 0.63
N ALA A 148 -7.96 20.96 0.69
CA ALA A 148 -9.14 20.43 1.34
C ALA A 148 -9.67 19.17 0.61
N THR A 149 -9.68 19.20 -0.73
CA THR A 149 -10.02 18.00 -1.53
C THR A 149 -9.00 16.89 -1.33
N GLN A 150 -7.71 17.21 -1.37
CA GLN A 150 -6.64 16.23 -1.19
C GLN A 150 -6.66 15.59 0.20
N ALA A 151 -7.05 16.34 1.23
CA ALA A 151 -7.19 15.79 2.58
C ALA A 151 -8.24 14.68 2.65
N SER A 152 -9.42 14.91 2.06
CA SER A 152 -10.47 13.89 1.99
C SER A 152 -10.03 12.66 1.18
N GLN A 153 -9.37 12.87 0.05
CA GLN A 153 -8.87 11.77 -0.79
C GLN A 153 -7.78 10.96 -0.09
N LEU A 154 -6.89 11.61 0.68
CA LEU A 154 -5.90 10.92 1.49
C LEU A 154 -6.55 10.09 2.60
N CYS A 155 -7.61 10.58 3.23
CA CYS A 155 -8.37 9.78 4.20
C CYS A 155 -8.93 8.52 3.56
N GLU A 156 -9.60 8.63 2.41
CA GLU A 156 -10.13 7.47 1.67
C GLU A 156 -9.01 6.49 1.28
N PHE A 157 -7.86 7.00 0.87
CA PHE A 157 -6.69 6.20 0.53
C PHE A 157 -6.12 5.45 1.75
N TYR A 158 -6.09 6.07 2.92
CA TYR A 158 -5.63 5.45 4.16
C TYR A 158 -6.59 4.39 4.68
N ASP A 159 -7.90 4.67 4.63
CA ASP A 159 -8.94 3.71 5.00
C ASP A 159 -8.87 2.47 4.09
N TRP A 160 -8.73 2.69 2.78
CA TRP A 160 -8.52 1.61 1.82
C TRP A 160 -7.28 0.76 2.15
N TYR A 161 -6.16 1.37 2.56
CA TYR A 161 -4.96 0.63 2.92
C TYR A 161 -5.16 -0.20 4.20
N ASP A 162 -5.83 0.35 5.21
CA ASP A 162 -6.11 -0.36 6.45
C ASP A 162 -7.00 -1.60 6.20
N ASP A 163 -8.03 -1.45 5.36
CA ASP A 163 -8.86 -2.55 4.91
C ASP A 163 -8.03 -3.68 4.26
N GLN A 164 -7.05 -3.35 3.41
CA GLN A 164 -6.17 -4.35 2.80
C GLN A 164 -5.31 -5.07 3.86
N VAL A 165 -4.81 -4.36 4.86
CA VAL A 165 -4.02 -4.94 5.95
C VAL A 165 -4.87 -5.88 6.80
N VAL A 166 -6.09 -5.49 7.15
CA VAL A 166 -7.05 -6.31 7.90
C VAL A 166 -7.39 -7.57 7.12
N GLN A 167 -7.71 -7.46 5.83
CA GLN A 167 -8.00 -8.61 4.97
C GLN A 167 -6.84 -9.61 4.94
N ARG A 168 -5.60 -9.12 4.77
CA ARG A 168 -4.40 -9.98 4.77
C ARG A 168 -4.21 -10.69 6.11
N ASN A 169 -4.35 -9.97 7.23
CA ASN A 169 -4.19 -10.55 8.56
C ASN A 169 -5.22 -11.64 8.83
N ASN A 170 -6.46 -11.43 8.38
CA ASN A 170 -7.52 -12.44 8.46
C ASN A 170 -7.19 -13.68 7.64
N LEU A 171 -6.68 -13.52 6.41
CA LEU A 171 -6.25 -14.64 5.57
C LEU A 171 -5.13 -15.46 6.22
N LEU A 172 -4.09 -14.80 6.74
CA LEU A 172 -2.99 -15.46 7.45
C LEU A 172 -3.49 -16.24 8.68
N LYS A 173 -4.44 -15.67 9.42
CA LYS A 173 -5.07 -16.33 10.56
C LYS A 173 -5.82 -17.59 10.13
N ILE A 174 -6.60 -17.52 9.05
CA ILE A 174 -7.31 -18.69 8.49
C ILE A 174 -6.32 -19.77 8.04
N SER A 175 -5.27 -19.41 7.30
CA SER A 175 -4.22 -20.36 6.89
C SER A 175 -3.60 -21.09 8.09
N SER A 176 -3.27 -20.35 9.16
CA SER A 176 -2.71 -20.95 10.37
C SER A 176 -3.68 -21.89 11.11
N GLN A 177 -4.99 -21.69 10.97
CA GLN A 177 -6.01 -22.55 11.58
C GLN A 177 -6.24 -23.81 10.75
N LEU A 178 -6.16 -23.70 9.42
CA LEU A 178 -6.24 -24.86 8.52
C LEU A 178 -5.04 -25.79 8.71
N GLU A 179 -3.82 -25.25 8.75
CA GLU A 179 -2.60 -26.04 9.00
C GLU A 179 -2.68 -26.81 10.32
N LYS A 180 -3.13 -26.16 11.41
CA LYS A 180 -3.33 -26.82 12.71
C LYS A 180 -4.44 -27.88 12.69
N SER A 181 -5.50 -27.65 11.92
CA SER A 181 -6.59 -28.63 11.78
C SER A 181 -6.12 -29.88 11.05
N ASP A 182 -5.29 -29.72 10.02
CA ASP A 182 -4.73 -30.83 9.26
C ASP A 182 -3.73 -31.64 10.11
N GLU A 183 -2.87 -30.97 10.87
CA GLU A 183 -1.94 -31.61 11.83
C GLU A 183 -2.68 -32.41 12.90
N ASN A 184 -3.71 -31.83 13.52
CA ASN A 184 -4.53 -32.51 14.53
C ASN A 184 -5.31 -33.70 13.94
N GLY A 185 -5.82 -33.57 12.71
CA GLY A 185 -6.50 -34.65 12.00
C GLY A 185 -5.57 -35.82 11.69
N PHE A 186 -4.32 -35.53 11.33
CA PHE A 186 -3.29 -36.55 11.09
C PHE A 186 -2.89 -37.26 12.39
N ALA A 187 -2.65 -36.51 13.47
CA ALA A 187 -2.28 -37.07 14.78
C ALA A 187 -3.35 -38.04 15.30
N LYS A 188 -4.63 -37.65 15.24
CA LYS A 188 -5.75 -38.50 15.67
C LYS A 188 -5.87 -39.80 14.87
N LYS A 189 -5.51 -39.77 13.58
CA LYS A 189 -5.55 -40.95 12.71
C LYS A 189 -4.42 -41.93 13.00
N ILE A 190 -3.27 -41.44 13.47
CA ILE A 190 -2.14 -42.26 13.94
C ILE A 190 -2.49 -42.92 15.29
N GLU A 191 -3.08 -42.18 16.22
CA GLU A 191 -3.51 -42.73 17.52
C GLU A 191 -4.51 -43.89 17.36
N MET A 192 -5.55 -43.72 16.53
CA MET A 192 -6.52 -44.81 16.27
C MET A 192 -5.87 -46.03 15.60
N GLY A 193 -4.90 -45.83 14.70
CA GLY A 193 -4.18 -46.94 14.06
C GLY A 193 -3.28 -47.72 15.03
N ASN A 194 -2.68 -47.03 16.01
CA ASN A 194 -1.90 -47.69 17.06
C ASN A 194 -2.79 -48.48 18.03
N GLU A 195 -3.94 -47.93 18.42
CA GLU A 195 -4.92 -48.65 19.28
C GLU A 195 -5.49 -49.90 18.58
N GLU A 196 -5.76 -49.83 17.27
CA GLU A 196 -6.17 -51.00 16.48
C GLU A 196 -5.08 -52.07 16.41
N MET A 197 -3.80 -51.67 16.31
CA MET A 197 -2.67 -52.59 16.26
C MET A 197 -2.35 -53.21 17.65
N GLU A 198 -2.44 -52.44 18.74
CA GLU A 198 -2.27 -52.95 20.11
C GLU A 198 -3.34 -54.00 20.47
N ASN A 199 -4.58 -53.79 20.04
CA ASN A 199 -5.66 -54.77 20.23
C ASN A 199 -5.45 -56.07 19.44
N LEU A 200 -4.76 -56.03 18.29
CA LEU A 200 -4.40 -57.22 17.52
C LEU A 200 -3.25 -58.00 18.17
N ILE A 201 -2.25 -57.30 18.71
CA ILE A 201 -1.11 -57.94 19.40
C ILE A 201 -1.56 -58.65 20.68
N LEU A 202 -2.51 -58.07 21.42
CA LEU A 202 -3.09 -58.68 22.63
C LEU A 202 -3.95 -59.93 22.35
N LEU A 203 -4.35 -60.17 21.09
CA LEU A 203 -5.09 -61.37 20.68
C LEU A 203 -4.18 -62.53 20.24
N GLU A 204 -2.93 -62.27 19.86
CA GLU A 204 -1.95 -63.30 19.48
C GLU A 204 -1.22 -63.92 20.69
N ASP A 205 -1.08 -63.20 21.81
CA ASP A 205 -0.44 -63.72 23.05
C ASP A 205 -1.38 -64.59 23.92
N GLY A 206 -2.60 -64.90 23.44
CA GLY A 206 -3.62 -65.67 24.16
C GLY A 206 -3.74 -67.15 23.79
N GLU A 207 -3.02 -67.63 22.77
CA GLU A 207 -3.04 -69.03 22.33
C GLU A 207 -1.74 -69.77 22.70
N ASP A 208 -1.45 -69.89 24.00
CA ASP A 208 -0.55 -70.95 24.50
C ASP A 208 -0.94 -71.30 25.94
N HIS A 209 -1.92 -72.20 26.05
CA HIS A 209 -2.06 -73.24 27.08
C HIS A 209 -3.52 -73.72 27.17
N ASN A 210 -3.83 -74.83 26.48
CA ASN A 210 -4.37 -76.05 27.08
C ASN A 210 -4.37 -77.20 26.07
#